data_AF-A0AAN8FKM6-F1
#
_entry.id   AF-A0AAN8FKM6-F1
#
_cell.length_a   1.000
_cell.length_b   1.000
_cell.length_c   1.000
_cell.angle_alpha   90.00
_cell.angle_beta   90.00
_cell.angle_gamma   90.00
#
_symmetry.space_group_name_H-M   'P 1'
#
loop_
_entity.id
_entity.type
_entity.pdbx_description
1 polymer ?
#
loop_
_entity_poly.entity_id
_entity_poly.type
_entity_poly.pdbx_seq_one_letter_code
_entity_poly.pdbx_strand_id
1 'polypeptide(L)'
;MRYTLCLVAITVLTYGVHAQFCPRVVPPLSGTTTFTGIPREGTTVTGLCQNGLIMSGPSTLTCINGRWVPAAFGACVAPPGGLPGGVGTAPCPPMVQPLGATLVYSSGTTSAALAGSQIHGTTVTLRCNNLNAIVSGPTTATCVNGVWQPSALGVCTVVSPTGTGDVVAGLSTNSPCGLGVVPPLNSQVIYSSSAPYPEGSTATMVCNPGFVVSGPSVVTCRGGAFGLLGTCVRIG
;
A
#
# COMPACT_ATOMS: atom_id res chain seq x y z
N MET A 1 50.63 -72.30 8.75
CA MET A 1 50.56 -70.82 8.73
C MET A 1 49.50 -70.42 7.72
N ARG A 2 48.53 -69.62 8.19
CA ARG A 2 47.66 -68.71 7.42
C ARG A 2 46.66 -69.35 6.44
N TYR A 3 45.48 -69.63 6.99
CA TYR A 3 44.20 -69.54 6.28
C TYR A 3 44.09 -68.15 5.65
N THR A 4 44.34 -68.04 4.35
CA THR A 4 44.04 -66.81 3.61
C THR A 4 42.54 -66.81 3.35
N LEU A 5 41.81 -66.28 4.33
CA LEU A 5 40.43 -65.81 4.24
C LEU A 5 40.31 -64.97 2.95
N CYS A 6 39.85 -65.58 1.86
CA CYS A 6 39.37 -64.83 0.71
C CYS A 6 37.98 -64.33 1.08
N LEU A 7 37.95 -63.34 1.98
CA LEU A 7 36.79 -62.50 2.21
C LEU A 7 36.54 -61.77 0.89
N VAL A 8 35.69 -62.37 0.05
CA VAL A 8 35.00 -61.65 -1.01
C VAL A 8 34.37 -60.46 -0.31
N ALA A 9 34.97 -59.29 -0.54
CA ALA A 9 34.48 -58.03 -0.05
C ALA A 9 33.09 -57.85 -0.65
N ILE A 10 32.08 -58.22 0.12
CA ILE A 10 30.73 -57.68 -0.04
C ILE A 10 30.95 -56.20 0.19
N THR A 11 31.18 -55.45 -0.90
CA THR A 11 31.00 -54.01 -0.92
C THR A 11 29.54 -53.82 -0.59
N VAL A 12 29.26 -53.72 0.71
CA VAL A 12 28.04 -53.12 1.20
C VAL A 12 28.04 -51.76 0.51
N LEU A 13 27.22 -51.65 -0.53
CA LEU A 13 26.68 -50.38 -0.97
C LEU A 13 26.02 -49.84 0.29
N THR A 14 26.82 -49.12 1.09
CA THR A 14 26.29 -48.13 1.98
C THR A 14 25.67 -47.14 1.01
N TYR A 15 24.41 -47.38 0.67
CA TYR A 15 23.48 -46.34 0.31
C TYR A 15 23.54 -45.44 1.54
N GLY A 16 24.50 -44.52 1.53
CA GLY A 16 24.55 -43.42 2.44
C GLY A 16 23.22 -42.75 2.20
N VAL A 17 22.28 -43.02 3.10
CA VAL A 17 21.16 -42.15 3.37
C VAL A 17 21.83 -40.83 3.70
N HIS A 18 22.13 -40.05 2.66
CA HIS A 18 22.45 -38.64 2.79
C HIS A 18 21.24 -38.13 3.52
N ALA A 19 21.38 -37.91 4.82
CA ALA A 19 20.39 -37.19 5.58
C ALA A 19 20.26 -35.87 4.81
N GLN A 20 19.19 -35.73 4.04
CA GLN A 20 18.99 -34.54 3.25
C GLN A 20 18.77 -33.43 4.26
N PHE A 21 19.80 -32.61 4.45
CA PHE A 21 19.75 -31.49 5.35
C PHE A 21 19.09 -30.33 4.62
N CYS A 22 18.13 -29.69 5.26
CA CYS A 22 17.57 -28.46 4.73
C CYS A 22 18.49 -27.27 5.05
N PRO A 23 18.45 -26.21 4.23
CA PRO A 23 19.13 -24.97 4.55
C PRO A 23 18.57 -24.39 5.86
N ARG A 24 19.36 -23.55 6.53
CA ARG A 24 18.92 -22.86 7.75
C ARG A 24 17.62 -22.10 7.48
N VAL A 25 16.60 -22.37 8.30
CA VAL A 25 15.31 -21.71 8.20
C VAL A 25 15.46 -20.22 8.56
N VAL A 26 14.86 -19.35 7.75
CA VAL A 26 14.80 -17.91 8.02
C VAL A 26 13.48 -17.63 8.75
N PRO A 27 13.50 -16.99 9.94
CA PRO A 27 12.27 -16.63 10.64
C PRO A 27 11.46 -15.60 9.84
N PRO A 28 10.12 -15.59 9.99
CA PRO A 28 9.27 -14.56 9.38
C PRO A 28 9.59 -13.18 9.95
N LEU A 29 9.35 -12.12 9.16
CA LEU A 29 9.53 -10.74 9.61
C LEU A 29 8.62 -10.47 10.82
N SER A 30 9.20 -9.97 11.92
CA SER A 30 8.50 -9.79 13.20
C SER A 30 7.99 -11.09 13.85
N GLY A 31 8.65 -12.21 13.58
CA GLY A 31 8.38 -13.51 14.21
C GLY A 31 9.63 -14.31 14.55
N THR A 32 9.43 -15.44 15.22
CA THR A 32 10.45 -16.40 15.62
C THR A 32 10.10 -17.79 15.12
N THR A 33 11.03 -18.74 15.22
CA THR A 33 10.78 -20.15 14.85
C THR A 33 10.90 -21.04 16.08
N THR A 34 10.08 -22.09 16.17
CA THR A 34 10.10 -23.05 17.28
C THR A 34 11.27 -24.03 17.25
N PHE A 35 11.99 -24.12 16.13
CA PHE A 35 13.08 -25.08 15.96
C PHE A 35 14.45 -24.44 16.14
N THR A 36 15.25 -25.02 17.03
CA THR A 36 16.66 -24.70 17.24
C THR A 36 17.49 -25.96 16.98
N GLY A 37 18.17 -26.03 15.83
CA GLY A 37 18.97 -27.20 15.47
C GLY A 37 19.33 -27.25 13.99
N ILE A 38 19.96 -28.35 13.58
CA ILE A 38 20.25 -28.65 12.17
C ILE A 38 19.03 -29.41 11.59
N PRO A 39 18.28 -28.84 10.63
CA PRO A 39 17.07 -29.46 10.10
C PRO A 39 17.42 -30.63 9.18
N ARG A 40 16.87 -31.81 9.49
CA ARG A 40 16.98 -33.04 8.68
C ARG A 40 15.70 -33.27 7.89
N GLU A 41 15.73 -34.19 6.93
CA GLU A 41 14.56 -34.67 6.21
C GLU A 41 13.39 -34.98 7.18
N GLY A 42 12.19 -34.49 6.85
CA GLY A 42 11.00 -34.60 7.70
C GLY A 42 10.90 -33.59 8.86
N THR A 43 11.92 -32.74 9.08
CA THR A 43 11.86 -31.70 10.12
C THR A 43 10.76 -30.70 9.80
N THR A 44 9.84 -30.50 10.74
CA THR A 44 8.81 -29.46 10.68
C THR A 44 9.19 -28.28 11.55
N VAL A 45 9.17 -27.07 10.99
CA VAL A 45 9.42 -25.83 11.74
C VAL A 45 8.18 -24.97 11.70
N THR A 46 7.74 -24.52 12.86
CA THR A 46 6.61 -23.60 12.99
C THR A 46 7.13 -22.19 13.24
N GLY A 47 6.62 -21.24 12.47
CA GLY A 47 6.81 -19.82 12.68
C GLY A 47 5.81 -19.30 13.70
N LEU A 48 6.27 -18.47 14.65
CA LEU A 48 5.46 -17.78 15.63
C LEU A 48 5.57 -16.28 15.38
N CYS A 49 4.44 -15.60 15.31
CA CYS A 49 4.42 -14.15 15.22
C CYS A 49 4.51 -13.52 16.62
N GLN A 50 5.30 -12.46 16.76
CA GLN A 50 5.44 -11.73 18.02
C GLN A 50 4.35 -10.65 18.14
N ASN A 51 4.17 -10.10 19.34
CA ASN A 51 3.30 -8.94 19.59
C ASN A 51 1.83 -9.15 19.20
N GLY A 52 1.31 -10.38 19.29
CA GLY A 52 -0.10 -10.73 19.01
C GLY A 52 -0.49 -10.77 17.53
N LEU A 53 0.48 -10.60 16.61
CA LEU A 53 0.28 -10.73 15.18
C LEU A 53 -0.08 -12.19 14.81
N ILE A 54 -0.76 -12.39 13.68
CA ILE A 54 -1.07 -13.69 13.10
C ILE A 54 -0.26 -13.93 11.82
N MET A 55 -0.09 -15.19 11.43
CA MET A 55 0.60 -15.52 10.19
C MET A 55 -0.35 -15.48 8.99
N SER A 56 -0.08 -14.62 8.03
CA SER A 56 -0.75 -14.59 6.73
C SER A 56 0.05 -15.41 5.72
N GLY A 57 -0.46 -16.59 5.41
CA GLY A 57 0.23 -17.59 4.59
C GLY A 57 0.74 -18.77 5.42
N PRO A 58 1.70 -19.55 4.91
CA PRO A 58 2.12 -20.79 5.55
C PRO A 58 2.87 -20.55 6.87
N SER A 59 2.39 -21.18 7.95
CA SER A 59 2.99 -21.08 9.29
C SER A 59 3.89 -22.24 9.68
N THR A 60 3.95 -23.27 8.86
CA THR A 60 4.76 -24.45 9.09
C THR A 60 5.47 -24.82 7.81
N LEU A 61 6.77 -25.04 7.89
CA LEU A 61 7.59 -25.54 6.78
C LEU A 61 8.05 -26.95 7.12
N THR A 62 7.96 -27.85 6.15
CA THR A 62 8.47 -29.22 6.28
C THR A 62 9.68 -29.39 5.38
N CYS A 63 10.75 -29.97 5.90
CA CYS A 63 11.91 -30.33 5.12
C CYS A 63 11.59 -31.58 4.30
N ILE A 64 11.50 -31.44 2.98
CA ILE A 64 11.21 -32.52 2.04
C ILE A 64 12.23 -32.46 0.90
N ASN A 65 12.93 -33.57 0.67
CA ASN A 65 14.03 -33.71 -0.29
C ASN A 65 15.08 -32.59 -0.18
N GLY A 66 15.45 -32.21 1.05
CA GLY A 66 16.42 -31.13 1.30
C GLY A 66 15.93 -29.70 1.00
N ARG A 67 14.62 -29.51 0.77
CA ARG A 67 13.99 -28.20 0.57
C ARG A 67 12.87 -27.96 1.57
N TRP A 68 12.70 -26.71 1.99
CA TRP A 68 11.50 -26.30 2.73
C TRP A 68 10.28 -26.30 1.81
N VAL A 69 9.23 -26.99 2.26
CA VAL A 69 7.93 -26.99 1.62
C VAL A 69 6.88 -26.57 2.66
N PRO A 70 6.24 -25.39 2.50
CA PRO A 70 6.49 -24.35 1.48
C PRO A 70 7.89 -23.72 1.55
N ALA A 71 8.29 -22.98 0.51
CA ALA A 71 9.67 -22.46 0.41
C ALA A 71 10.01 -21.39 1.48
N ALA A 72 9.02 -20.72 2.05
CA ALA A 72 9.17 -19.69 3.08
C ALA A 72 7.89 -19.57 3.91
N PHE A 73 8.00 -18.94 5.09
CA PHE A 73 6.84 -18.59 5.91
C PHE A 73 6.01 -17.46 5.28
N GLY A 74 4.75 -17.40 5.70
CA GLY A 74 3.90 -16.23 5.51
C GLY A 74 4.41 -15.00 6.29
N ALA A 75 3.80 -13.85 6.05
CA ALA A 75 4.12 -12.62 6.76
C ALA A 75 3.32 -12.54 8.08
N CYS A 76 3.92 -11.99 9.13
CA CYS A 76 3.19 -11.64 10.34
C CYS A 76 2.36 -10.37 10.11
N VAL A 77 1.05 -10.50 10.20
CA VAL A 77 0.07 -9.43 10.00
C VAL A 77 -0.84 -9.30 11.21
N ALA A 78 -1.55 -8.18 11.35
CA ALA A 78 -2.54 -8.05 12.41
C ALA A 78 -3.71 -9.05 12.23
N PRO A 79 -4.27 -9.60 13.31
CA PRO A 79 -5.49 -10.42 13.24
C PRO A 79 -6.64 -9.66 12.57
N PRO A 80 -7.57 -10.36 11.89
CA PRO A 80 -8.85 -9.77 11.52
C PRO A 80 -9.57 -9.36 12.81
N GLY A 81 -9.69 -8.05 13.05
CA GLY A 81 -10.19 -7.49 14.31
C GLY A 81 -9.12 -6.90 15.24
N GLY A 82 -7.86 -6.80 14.79
CA GLY A 82 -6.80 -6.11 15.54
C GLY A 82 -6.19 -6.94 16.66
N LEU A 83 -5.13 -6.40 17.27
CA LEU A 83 -4.42 -7.01 18.39
C LEU A 83 -5.27 -6.94 19.68
N PRO A 84 -5.15 -7.89 20.63
CA PRO A 84 -5.82 -7.76 21.93
C PRO A 84 -5.32 -6.50 22.64
N GLY A 85 -6.17 -5.47 22.72
CA GLY A 85 -5.84 -4.13 23.25
C GLY A 85 -5.78 -3.01 22.19
N GLY A 86 -5.83 -3.37 20.90
CA GLY A 86 -6.07 -2.44 19.79
C GLY A 86 -7.53 -2.56 19.35
N VAL A 87 -8.28 -1.47 19.50
CA VAL A 87 -9.68 -1.34 19.05
C VAL A 87 -9.83 -1.89 17.63
N GLY A 88 -10.70 -2.89 17.44
CA GLY A 88 -10.75 -3.74 16.25
C GLY A 88 -11.17 -3.02 14.98
N THR A 89 -10.18 -2.51 14.27
CA THR A 89 -10.39 -1.58 13.16
C THR A 89 -9.27 -1.83 12.15
N ALA A 90 -9.65 -1.98 10.87
CA ALA A 90 -8.69 -2.34 9.83
C ALA A 90 -7.54 -1.32 9.75
N PRO A 91 -6.29 -1.75 9.48
CA PRO A 91 -5.20 -0.83 9.28
C PRO A 91 -5.30 -0.18 7.89
N CYS A 92 -4.92 1.08 7.77
CA CYS A 92 -4.94 1.81 6.51
C CYS A 92 -3.66 1.54 5.70
N PRO A 93 -3.71 1.55 4.36
CA PRO A 93 -2.52 1.56 3.52
C PRO A 93 -1.73 2.87 3.73
N PRO A 94 -0.42 2.93 3.46
CA PRO A 94 0.30 4.19 3.46
C PRO A 94 -0.32 5.15 2.43
N MET A 95 -0.52 6.41 2.81
CA MET A 95 -0.99 7.42 1.87
C MET A 95 0.06 7.70 0.80
N VAL A 96 -0.37 7.85 -0.46
CA VAL A 96 0.53 8.27 -1.54
C VAL A 96 1.09 9.64 -1.23
N GLN A 97 2.42 9.77 -1.24
CA GLN A 97 3.09 11.04 -0.98
C GLN A 97 2.83 12.03 -2.13
N PRO A 98 2.23 13.20 -1.85
CA PRO A 98 2.08 14.25 -2.86
C PRO A 98 3.42 14.86 -3.24
N LEU A 99 3.57 15.28 -4.49
CA LEU A 99 4.80 15.88 -5.00
C LEU A 99 5.15 17.15 -4.20
N GLY A 100 6.39 17.24 -3.70
CA GLY A 100 6.86 18.39 -2.93
C GLY A 100 6.35 18.46 -1.49
N ALA A 101 5.70 17.40 -0.99
CA ALA A 101 5.23 17.30 0.40
C ALA A 101 5.88 16.12 1.13
N THR A 102 6.08 16.25 2.43
CA THR A 102 6.44 15.17 3.34
C THR A 102 5.23 14.83 4.21
N LEU A 103 4.90 13.53 4.27
CA LEU A 103 3.87 13.01 5.15
C LEU A 103 4.52 12.60 6.49
N VAL A 104 3.95 13.07 7.59
CA VAL A 104 4.37 12.78 8.95
C VAL A 104 3.25 12.03 9.66
N TYR A 105 3.48 10.77 9.98
CA TYR A 105 2.50 9.97 10.70
C TYR A 105 2.69 10.12 12.21
N SER A 106 1.61 10.08 12.98
CA SER A 106 1.65 10.09 14.44
C SER A 106 2.33 8.84 15.03
N SER A 107 2.51 7.79 14.22
CA SER A 107 3.31 6.60 14.52
C SER A 107 4.83 6.87 14.56
N GLY A 108 5.27 8.09 14.22
CA GLY A 108 6.68 8.49 14.21
C GLY A 108 7.40 8.21 12.88
N THR A 109 6.71 7.59 11.92
CA THR A 109 7.25 7.39 10.57
C THR A 109 7.09 8.66 9.73
N THR A 110 8.15 9.03 9.02
CA THR A 110 8.12 10.10 8.02
C THR A 110 8.26 9.45 6.64
N SER A 111 7.46 9.89 5.67
CA SER A 111 7.37 9.40 4.28
C SER A 111 6.62 8.07 4.04
N ALA A 112 5.79 8.06 3.00
CA ALA A 112 4.91 6.95 2.61
C ALA A 112 5.66 5.67 2.21
N ALA A 113 6.86 5.82 1.63
CA ALA A 113 7.65 4.70 1.12
C ALA A 113 8.17 3.76 2.21
N LEU A 114 8.24 4.24 3.46
CA LEU A 114 8.79 3.51 4.60
C LEU A 114 7.75 3.21 5.68
N ALA A 115 6.55 3.80 5.59
CA ALA A 115 5.58 3.80 6.68
C ALA A 115 4.87 2.45 6.90
N GLY A 116 4.79 1.59 5.88
CA GLY A 116 4.01 0.35 5.97
C GLY A 116 2.52 0.63 6.26
N SER A 117 1.77 -0.40 6.68
CA SER A 117 0.35 -0.25 7.01
C SER A 117 0.17 0.49 8.35
N GLN A 118 -0.69 1.51 8.37
CA GLN A 118 -0.94 2.32 9.56
C GLN A 118 -2.07 1.73 10.40
N ILE A 119 -1.88 1.64 11.70
CA ILE A 119 -2.94 1.23 12.62
C ILE A 119 -4.06 2.28 12.63
N HIS A 120 -5.27 1.85 12.93
CA HIS A 120 -6.38 2.77 13.19
C HIS A 120 -6.07 3.80 14.26
N GLY A 121 -6.63 5.00 14.11
CA GLY A 121 -6.35 6.15 14.94
C GLY A 121 -5.03 6.84 14.59
N THR A 122 -4.23 6.29 13.67
CA THR A 122 -3.05 6.98 13.15
C THR A 122 -3.48 8.24 12.40
N THR A 123 -2.90 9.37 12.74
CA THR A 123 -3.09 10.63 12.01
C THR A 123 -1.87 10.89 11.16
N VAL A 124 -2.08 11.25 9.90
CA VAL A 124 -1.04 11.70 8.98
C VAL A 124 -1.19 13.19 8.77
N THR A 125 -0.07 13.90 8.85
CA THR A 125 0.01 15.35 8.62
C THR A 125 0.87 15.60 7.41
N LEU A 126 0.35 16.39 6.47
CA LEU A 126 1.05 16.87 5.31
C LEU A 126 1.88 18.11 5.67
N ARG A 127 3.15 18.11 5.28
CA ARG A 127 4.04 19.27 5.40
C ARG A 127 4.68 19.56 4.05
N CYS A 128 4.63 20.80 3.58
CA CYS A 128 5.32 21.19 2.36
C CYS A 128 6.83 21.27 2.58
N ASN A 129 7.60 20.77 1.61
CA ASN A 129 9.06 20.80 1.65
C ASN A 129 9.61 22.18 1.27
N ASN A 130 8.84 22.97 0.52
CA ASN A 130 9.16 24.35 0.19
C ASN A 130 8.61 25.30 1.27
N LEU A 131 9.45 26.19 1.79
CA LEU A 131 9.08 27.20 2.79
C LEU A 131 8.03 28.21 2.30
N ASN A 132 7.93 28.39 0.98
CA ASN A 132 6.98 29.30 0.31
C ASN A 132 5.76 28.57 -0.26
N ALA A 133 5.59 27.27 0.03
CA ALA A 133 4.43 26.52 -0.44
C ALA A 133 3.33 26.45 0.61
N ILE A 134 2.11 26.79 0.20
CA ILE A 134 0.89 26.69 1.00
C ILE A 134 0.17 25.40 0.64
N VAL A 135 -0.44 24.74 1.63
CA VAL A 135 -1.25 23.54 1.40
C VAL A 135 -2.64 23.94 0.89
N SER A 136 -3.02 23.45 -0.29
CA SER A 136 -4.37 23.54 -0.82
C SER A 136 -5.12 22.25 -0.53
N GLY A 137 -6.08 22.28 0.41
CA GLY A 137 -6.87 21.13 0.85
C GLY A 137 -6.56 20.67 2.29
N PRO A 138 -7.05 19.48 2.69
CA PRO A 138 -6.87 18.97 4.05
C PRO A 138 -5.40 18.63 4.34
N THR A 139 -4.88 19.19 5.43
CA THR A 139 -3.48 19.00 5.86
C THR A 139 -3.31 17.78 6.76
N THR A 140 -4.41 17.22 7.28
CA THR A 140 -4.40 16.07 8.18
C THR A 140 -5.45 15.05 7.77
N ALA A 141 -5.16 13.77 8.00
CA ALA A 141 -6.11 12.68 7.83
C ALA A 141 -5.92 11.60 8.90
N THR A 142 -7.00 11.00 9.34
CA THR A 142 -7.01 9.97 10.39
C THR A 142 -7.42 8.63 9.81
N CYS A 143 -6.70 7.57 10.16
CA CYS A 143 -7.06 6.22 9.77
C CYS A 143 -8.26 5.74 10.58
N VAL A 144 -9.42 5.59 9.94
CA VAL A 144 -10.67 5.14 10.56
C VAL A 144 -11.14 3.85 9.89
N ASN A 145 -11.12 2.73 10.60
CA ASN A 145 -11.60 1.43 10.09
C ASN A 145 -11.01 1.03 8.71
N GLY A 146 -9.71 1.24 8.50
CA GLY A 146 -9.01 0.89 7.26
C GLY A 146 -9.11 1.93 6.16
N VAL A 147 -9.82 3.04 6.40
CA VAL A 147 -10.01 4.13 5.45
C VAL A 147 -9.46 5.42 6.03
N TRP A 148 -8.66 6.14 5.26
CA TRP A 148 -8.24 7.48 5.66
C TRP A 148 -9.41 8.47 5.58
N GLN A 149 -9.54 9.30 6.59
CA GLN A 149 -10.55 10.35 6.66
C GLN A 149 -9.87 11.71 6.93
N PRO A 150 -9.82 12.62 5.94
CA PRO A 150 -10.23 12.44 4.53
C PRO A 150 -9.36 11.43 3.77
N SER A 151 -9.92 10.85 2.70
CA SER A 151 -9.27 9.78 1.92
C SER A 151 -8.07 10.26 1.08
N ALA A 152 -7.92 11.59 0.94
CA ALA A 152 -6.79 12.24 0.31
C ALA A 152 -6.40 13.49 1.09
N LEU A 153 -5.10 13.79 1.13
CA LEU A 153 -4.55 15.05 1.62
C LEU A 153 -4.44 16.07 0.49
N GLY A 154 -4.30 17.34 0.86
CA GLY A 154 -4.09 18.45 -0.07
C GLY A 154 -2.75 18.39 -0.82
N VAL A 155 -2.50 19.41 -1.64
CA VAL A 155 -1.26 19.55 -2.41
C VAL A 155 -0.51 20.82 -2.02
N CYS A 156 0.81 20.83 -2.19
CA CYS A 156 1.65 22.00 -1.92
C CYS A 156 1.72 22.89 -3.17
N THR A 157 1.29 24.14 -3.04
CA THR A 157 1.36 25.15 -4.12
C THR A 157 2.31 26.27 -3.73
N VAL A 158 3.31 26.59 -4.56
CA VAL A 158 4.33 27.61 -4.29
C VAL A 158 3.77 29.01 -4.58
N VAL A 159 3.90 29.93 -3.63
CA VAL A 159 3.73 31.39 -3.88
C VAL A 159 5.10 32.01 -4.10
N SER A 160 5.35 32.45 -5.34
CA SER A 160 6.60 33.09 -5.77
C SER A 160 6.75 34.50 -5.20
N PRO A 161 7.89 34.86 -4.55
CA PRO A 161 8.17 36.23 -4.14
C PRO A 161 8.91 36.97 -5.26
N THR A 162 8.16 37.50 -6.22
CA THR A 162 8.61 38.52 -7.18
C THR A 162 7.40 39.42 -7.41
N GLY A 163 7.37 40.70 -7.08
CA GLY A 163 8.29 41.66 -6.51
C GLY A 163 7.48 42.96 -6.36
N THR A 164 8.09 44.00 -5.79
CA THR A 164 7.58 45.40 -5.74
C THR A 164 6.24 45.62 -5.04
N GLY A 165 6.30 46.37 -3.94
CA GLY A 165 5.14 46.84 -3.22
C GLY A 165 4.27 47.73 -4.09
N ASP A 166 3.16 47.16 -4.51
CA ASP A 166 1.86 47.81 -4.58
C ASP A 166 0.87 46.75 -4.09
N VAL A 167 -0.03 47.13 -3.20
CA VAL A 167 -1.04 46.25 -2.62
C VAL A 167 -1.94 45.67 -3.73
N VAL A 168 -1.56 44.52 -4.30
CA VAL A 168 -2.37 43.82 -5.30
C VAL A 168 -3.48 43.06 -4.60
N ALA A 169 -4.71 43.53 -4.75
CA ALA A 169 -5.90 42.77 -4.44
C ALA A 169 -5.97 41.47 -5.27
N GLY A 170 -6.19 40.33 -4.61
CA GLY A 170 -6.61 39.04 -5.20
C GLY A 170 -5.78 37.86 -4.68
N LEU A 171 -6.26 36.88 -3.90
CA LEU A 171 -7.56 36.19 -4.00
C LEU A 171 -8.10 36.19 -5.43
N SER A 172 -7.34 35.59 -6.35
CA SER A 172 -7.99 35.09 -7.55
C SER A 172 -8.45 33.66 -7.26
N THR A 173 -9.71 33.54 -6.86
CA THR A 173 -10.55 32.35 -7.05
C THR A 173 -10.80 32.13 -8.56
N ASN A 174 -9.76 32.26 -9.40
CA ASN A 174 -9.81 32.01 -10.85
C ASN A 174 -8.56 31.27 -11.34
N SER A 175 -8.23 30.11 -10.77
CA SER A 175 -7.17 29.24 -11.28
C SER A 175 -7.74 28.29 -12.34
N PRO A 176 -7.31 28.39 -13.62
CA PRO A 176 -7.82 27.53 -14.69
C PRO A 176 -7.34 26.09 -14.52
N CYS A 177 -8.20 25.13 -14.83
CA CYS A 177 -7.88 23.71 -14.86
C CYS A 177 -7.09 23.39 -16.12
N GLY A 178 -5.83 23.00 -15.95
CA GLY A 178 -4.94 22.63 -17.08
C GLY A 178 -5.21 21.23 -17.63
N LEU A 179 -5.80 20.34 -16.82
CA LEU A 179 -6.09 18.95 -17.19
C LEU A 179 -7.60 18.71 -17.20
N GLY A 180 -8.07 18.03 -18.25
CA GLY A 180 -9.45 17.55 -18.33
C GLY A 180 -9.68 16.35 -17.41
N VAL A 181 -10.96 16.02 -17.21
CA VAL A 181 -11.39 14.81 -16.52
C VAL A 181 -11.21 13.59 -17.44
N VAL A 182 -10.76 12.48 -16.89
CA VAL A 182 -10.73 11.20 -17.61
C VAL A 182 -12.17 10.70 -17.80
N PRO A 183 -12.63 10.47 -19.03
CA PRO A 183 -13.99 10.02 -19.28
C PRO A 183 -14.18 8.59 -18.71
N PRO A 184 -15.21 8.35 -17.89
CA PRO A 184 -15.54 7.00 -17.43
C PRO A 184 -16.03 6.11 -18.58
N LEU A 185 -16.00 4.79 -18.35
CA LEU A 185 -16.37 3.80 -19.36
C LEU A 185 -17.81 4.00 -19.84
N ASN A 186 -18.04 3.85 -21.15
CA ASN A 186 -19.33 4.06 -21.81
C ASN A 186 -19.90 5.49 -21.65
N SER A 187 -19.01 6.49 -21.59
CA SER A 187 -19.39 7.90 -21.51
C SER A 187 -18.59 8.79 -22.45
N GLN A 188 -19.13 9.96 -22.73
CA GLN A 188 -18.45 11.09 -23.34
C GLN A 188 -18.47 12.27 -22.37
N VAL A 189 -17.38 13.03 -22.31
CA VAL A 189 -17.28 14.23 -21.46
C VAL A 189 -17.27 15.47 -22.35
N ILE A 190 -18.23 16.36 -22.11
CA ILE A 190 -18.42 17.63 -22.82
C ILE A 190 -18.01 18.76 -21.88
N TYR A 191 -17.15 19.64 -22.36
CA TYR A 191 -16.68 20.79 -21.58
C TYR A 191 -17.40 22.06 -22.02
N SER A 192 -17.67 22.96 -21.08
CA SER A 192 -18.24 24.28 -21.37
C SER A 192 -17.25 25.26 -22.01
N SER A 193 -15.96 24.95 -21.98
CA SER A 193 -14.86 25.76 -22.48
C SER A 193 -13.73 24.87 -23.02
N SER A 194 -12.78 25.46 -23.75
CA SER A 194 -11.57 24.74 -24.21
C SER A 194 -10.43 24.84 -23.19
N ALA A 195 -9.55 23.83 -23.18
CA ALA A 195 -8.35 23.87 -22.35
C ALA A 195 -7.41 25.03 -22.75
N PRO A 196 -6.73 25.68 -21.78
CA PRO A 196 -6.84 25.51 -20.33
C PRO A 196 -8.18 26.05 -19.79
N TYR A 197 -8.96 25.21 -19.10
CA TYR A 197 -10.35 25.49 -18.75
C TYR A 197 -10.42 26.56 -17.66
N PRO A 198 -11.04 27.74 -17.90
CA PRO A 198 -11.18 28.77 -16.87
C PRO A 198 -11.87 28.26 -15.59
N GLU A 199 -11.60 28.88 -14.44
CA GLU A 199 -12.36 28.57 -13.23
C GLU A 199 -13.86 28.77 -13.45
N GLY A 200 -14.67 27.86 -12.90
CA GLY A 200 -16.11 27.81 -13.17
C GLY A 200 -16.49 27.02 -14.42
N SER A 201 -15.54 26.61 -15.26
CA SER A 201 -15.83 25.72 -16.39
C SER A 201 -16.43 24.40 -15.91
N THR A 202 -17.39 23.84 -16.63
CA THR A 202 -18.02 22.58 -16.28
C THR A 202 -17.61 21.48 -17.25
N ALA A 203 -17.43 20.27 -16.70
CA ALA A 203 -17.29 19.04 -17.44
C ALA A 203 -18.54 18.18 -17.18
N THR A 204 -19.29 17.92 -18.25
CA THR A 204 -20.55 17.18 -18.22
C THR A 204 -20.37 15.83 -18.86
N MET A 205 -20.68 14.78 -18.13
CA MET A 205 -20.71 13.41 -18.62
C MET A 205 -22.05 13.08 -19.27
N VAL A 206 -21.98 12.47 -20.44
CA VAL A 206 -23.11 11.89 -21.17
C VAL A 206 -22.84 10.41 -21.38
N CYS A 207 -23.77 9.56 -20.92
CA CYS A 207 -23.65 8.11 -21.12
C CYS A 207 -24.02 7.71 -22.55
N ASN A 208 -23.35 6.69 -23.07
CA ASN A 208 -23.70 6.08 -24.36
C ASN A 208 -25.11 5.45 -24.30
N PRO A 209 -25.79 5.28 -25.45
CA PRO A 209 -27.10 4.62 -25.50
C PRO A 209 -27.10 3.26 -24.80
N GLY A 210 -28.12 3.01 -23.97
CA GLY A 210 -28.23 1.79 -23.16
C GLY A 210 -27.55 1.87 -21.79
N PHE A 211 -27.01 3.03 -21.42
CA PHE A 211 -26.43 3.29 -20.09
C PHE A 211 -27.05 4.53 -19.44
N VAL A 212 -27.18 4.52 -18.12
CA VAL A 212 -27.64 5.64 -17.28
C VAL A 212 -26.54 6.11 -16.32
N VAL A 213 -26.58 7.40 -15.99
CA VAL A 213 -25.65 7.99 -15.03
C VAL A 213 -25.92 7.43 -13.63
N SER A 214 -24.85 7.00 -12.97
CA SER A 214 -24.79 6.66 -11.56
C SER A 214 -23.77 7.57 -10.87
N GLY A 215 -24.25 8.55 -10.09
CA GLY A 215 -23.42 9.53 -9.38
C GLY A 215 -23.33 10.89 -10.09
N PRO A 216 -22.29 11.70 -9.80
CA PRO A 216 -22.16 13.06 -10.34
C PRO A 216 -21.95 13.07 -11.87
N SER A 217 -22.89 13.62 -12.64
CA SER A 217 -22.74 13.81 -14.09
C SER A 217 -22.09 15.13 -14.47
N VAL A 218 -21.94 16.08 -13.54
CA VAL A 218 -21.35 17.40 -13.81
C VAL A 218 -20.37 17.74 -12.72
N VAL A 219 -19.17 18.18 -13.11
CA VAL A 219 -18.15 18.69 -12.19
C VAL A 219 -17.65 20.05 -12.68
N THR A 220 -17.32 20.93 -11.74
CA THR A 220 -16.87 22.30 -12.03
C THR A 220 -15.40 22.44 -11.71
N CYS A 221 -14.68 23.14 -12.59
CA CYS A 221 -13.31 23.56 -12.37
C CYS A 221 -13.27 24.56 -11.22
N ARG A 222 -12.59 24.19 -10.13
CA ARG A 222 -12.46 25.04 -8.96
C ARG A 222 -11.06 24.92 -8.38
N GLY A 223 -10.37 26.04 -8.22
CA GLY A 223 -9.00 26.04 -7.71
C GLY A 223 -8.03 25.18 -8.54
N GLY A 224 -8.18 25.16 -9.87
CA GLY A 224 -7.26 24.48 -10.78
C GLY A 224 -7.50 22.98 -11.00
N ALA A 225 -8.55 22.39 -10.41
CA ALA A 225 -8.94 20.99 -10.68
C ALA A 225 -10.45 20.81 -10.84
N PHE A 226 -10.84 19.77 -11.60
CA PHE A 226 -12.21 19.27 -11.65
C PHE A 226 -12.43 18.21 -10.56
N GLY A 227 -13.67 18.10 -10.08
CA GLY A 227 -14.09 17.01 -9.19
C GLY A 227 -14.18 15.65 -9.89
N LEU A 228 -14.59 14.62 -9.14
CA LEU A 228 -14.78 13.27 -9.68
C LEU A 228 -16.16 13.12 -10.32
N LEU A 229 -16.14 12.64 -11.55
CA LEU A 229 -17.33 12.22 -12.28
C LEU A 229 -17.79 10.82 -11.82
N GLY A 230 -19.09 10.55 -11.93
CA GLY A 230 -19.71 9.26 -11.62
C GLY A 230 -19.40 8.16 -12.64
N THR A 231 -20.29 7.19 -12.80
CA THR A 231 -20.15 6.11 -13.78
C THR A 231 -21.41 5.94 -14.62
N CYS A 232 -21.29 5.28 -15.77
CA CYS A 232 -22.42 4.89 -16.60
C CYS A 232 -22.72 3.40 -16.40
N VAL A 233 -23.92 3.08 -15.92
CA VAL A 233 -24.36 1.69 -15.66
C VAL A 233 -25.40 1.28 -16.69
N ARG A 234 -25.36 0.02 -17.14
CA ARG A 234 -26.25 -0.47 -18.21
C ARG A 234 -27.70 -0.47 -17.72
N ILE A 235 -28.62 0.04 -18.55
CA ILE A 235 -30.06 -0.09 -18.31
C ILE A 235 -30.40 -1.56 -18.55
N GLY A 236 -30.89 -2.23 -17.51
CA GLY A 236 -31.41 -3.60 -17.59
C GLY A 236 -32.66 -3.68 -18.44
#